data_AF-A0AAV7I193-F1
#
_entry.id   AF-A0AAV7I193-F1
#
_cell.length_a   1.000
_cell.length_b   1.000
_cell.length_c   1.000
_cell.angle_alpha   90.00
_cell.angle_beta   90.00
_cell.angle_gamma   90.00
#
_symmetry.space_group_name_H-M   'P 1'
#
loop_
_entity.id
_entity.type
_entity.pdbx_description
1 polymer ?
#
loop_
_entity_poly.entity_id
_entity_poly.type
_entity_poly.pdbx_seq_one_letter_code
_entity_poly.pdbx_strand_id
1 'polypeptide(L)'
;MLLVYDYWDFKKYGQKKCIQKAKKTINFINSYYEELKSNLKIEVVLTGIAFITVRKVYPRPSVFQVSKKDFLKSHLLTEKYIIDDQLRTGDWRDFSIASKELQRFSEWFRNNKDQFERLNYDFFLYSFPWYMADDATPDVQKHLVMSLSERKLCTVNPGLLVNNLIGDEHPAYPVEISYLLGVTHPQDRHDSHYFTSNFKFLYDVKDDWQQRTIRVLFNNSKNDAYFCIKNTAPDYDEYEDNNV
;
A
#
# COMPACT_ATOMS: atom_id res chain seq x y z
N MET A 1 -5.88 -10.22 0.88
CA MET A 1 -5.51 -9.11 -0.04
C MET A 1 -5.65 -9.54 -1.50
N LEU A 2 -6.28 -8.72 -2.34
CA LEU A 2 -6.26 -8.85 -3.80
C LEU A 2 -5.24 -7.89 -4.42
N LEU A 3 -4.26 -8.38 -5.17
CA LEU A 3 -3.30 -7.52 -5.87
C LEU A 3 -3.75 -7.28 -7.30
N VAL A 4 -3.87 -6.02 -7.72
CA VAL A 4 -4.26 -5.64 -9.08
C VAL A 4 -3.07 -4.98 -9.78
N TYR A 5 -2.64 -5.56 -10.89
CA TYR A 5 -1.66 -4.96 -11.79
C TYR A 5 -2.33 -4.24 -12.95
N ASP A 6 -1.89 -3.01 -13.20
CA ASP A 6 -2.31 -2.23 -14.37
C ASP A 6 -1.84 -2.86 -15.69
N TYR A 7 -2.47 -2.44 -16.79
CA TYR A 7 -2.06 -2.77 -18.16
C TYR A 7 -0.58 -2.49 -18.43
N TRP A 8 -0.06 -1.35 -17.97
CA TRP A 8 1.33 -1.00 -18.25
C TRP A 8 2.31 -1.93 -17.54
N ASP A 9 1.98 -2.38 -16.33
CA ASP A 9 2.79 -3.34 -15.57
C ASP A 9 2.72 -4.73 -16.15
N PHE A 10 1.51 -5.18 -16.48
CA PHE A 10 1.33 -6.43 -17.16
C PHE A 10 2.09 -6.46 -18.48
N LYS A 11 2.05 -5.38 -19.27
CA LYS A 11 2.78 -5.26 -20.53
C LYS A 11 4.30 -5.24 -20.33
N LYS A 12 4.79 -4.54 -19.30
CA LYS A 12 6.23 -4.36 -19.03
C LYS A 12 6.88 -5.63 -18.47
N TYR A 13 6.20 -6.31 -17.55
CA TYR A 13 6.79 -7.41 -16.78
C TYR A 13 6.28 -8.77 -17.24
N GLY A 14 5.05 -8.85 -17.76
CA GLY A 14 4.36 -10.10 -18.04
C GLY A 14 3.91 -10.83 -16.77
N GLN A 15 2.98 -11.77 -16.93
CA GLN A 15 2.35 -12.50 -15.83
C GLN A 15 3.36 -13.15 -14.87
N LYS A 16 4.35 -13.89 -15.40
CA LYS A 16 5.32 -14.63 -14.59
C LYS A 16 6.10 -13.72 -13.64
N LYS A 17 6.55 -12.56 -14.13
CA LYS A 17 7.33 -11.62 -13.34
C LYS A 17 6.45 -10.84 -12.36
N CYS A 18 5.23 -10.46 -12.73
CA CYS A 18 4.26 -9.87 -11.80
C CYS A 18 3.96 -10.81 -10.62
N ILE A 19 3.81 -12.12 -10.86
CA ILE A 19 3.62 -13.11 -9.79
C ILE A 19 4.86 -13.17 -8.87
N GLN A 20 6.07 -13.14 -9.43
CA GLN A 20 7.30 -13.12 -8.63
C GLN A 20 7.40 -11.85 -7.77
N LYS A 21 7.07 -10.68 -8.34
CA LYS A 21 7.02 -9.40 -7.62
C LYS A 21 6.01 -9.47 -6.47
N ALA A 22 4.80 -9.97 -6.74
CA ALA A 22 3.75 -10.15 -5.72
C ALA A 22 4.24 -10.98 -4.53
N LYS A 23 4.92 -12.10 -4.78
CA LYS A 23 5.49 -12.95 -3.72
C LYS A 23 6.53 -12.21 -2.87
N LYS A 24 7.42 -11.45 -3.51
CA LYS A 24 8.43 -10.64 -2.79
C LYS A 24 7.75 -9.60 -1.89
N THR A 25 6.76 -8.90 -2.42
CA THR A 25 6.01 -7.89 -1.66
C THR A 25 5.29 -8.48 -0.46
N ILE A 26 4.60 -9.62 -0.62
CA ILE A 26 3.93 -10.29 0.51
C ILE A 26 4.93 -10.76 1.56
N ASN A 27 6.03 -11.39 1.15
CA ASN A 27 7.05 -11.84 2.10
C ASN A 27 7.64 -10.67 2.88
N PHE A 28 7.90 -9.54 2.22
CA PHE A 28 8.37 -8.33 2.87
C PHE A 28 7.35 -7.78 3.87
N ILE A 29 6.08 -7.64 3.46
CA ILE A 29 4.99 -7.19 4.35
C ILE A 29 4.89 -8.08 5.59
N ASN A 30 4.89 -9.41 5.41
CA ASN A 30 4.77 -10.33 6.53
C ASN A 30 6.01 -10.31 7.43
N SER A 31 7.22 -10.22 6.88
CA SER A 31 8.44 -10.05 7.69
C SER A 31 8.39 -8.79 8.56
N TYR A 32 7.82 -7.70 8.04
CA TYR A 32 7.64 -6.48 8.80
C TYR A 32 6.70 -6.67 10.00
N TYR A 33 5.60 -7.41 9.81
CA TYR A 33 4.61 -7.67 10.86
C TYR A 33 5.02 -8.78 11.84
N GLU A 34 5.85 -9.74 11.41
CA GLU A 34 6.45 -10.75 12.28
C GLU A 34 7.35 -10.12 13.36
N GLU A 35 7.96 -8.97 13.07
CA GLU A 35 8.77 -8.22 14.04
C GLU A 35 7.92 -7.52 15.12
N LEU A 36 6.59 -7.46 14.99
CA LEU A 36 5.72 -6.89 16.02
C LEU A 36 5.74 -7.77 17.28
N LYS A 37 6.28 -7.24 18.38
CA LYS A 37 6.26 -7.88 19.71
C LYS A 37 4.87 -7.81 20.35
N SER A 38 3.90 -8.53 19.78
CA SER A 38 2.49 -8.53 20.16
C SER A 38 1.95 -9.95 20.30
N ASN A 39 0.96 -10.14 21.18
CA ASN A 39 0.21 -11.40 21.28
C ASN A 39 -0.76 -11.60 20.11
N LEU A 40 -1.12 -10.51 19.41
CA LEU A 40 -1.88 -10.55 18.16
C LEU A 40 -0.92 -10.53 16.98
N LYS A 41 -1.09 -11.49 16.06
CA LYS A 41 -0.32 -11.60 14.83
C LYS A 41 -1.12 -11.06 13.66
N ILE A 42 -0.47 -10.28 12.79
CA ILE A 42 -1.02 -9.92 11.48
C ILE A 42 -0.34 -10.82 10.44
N GLU A 43 -1.15 -11.46 9.61
CA GLU A 43 -0.69 -12.14 8.41
C GLU A 43 -1.43 -11.58 7.19
N VAL A 44 -0.69 -11.09 6.21
CA VAL A 44 -1.25 -10.64 4.93
C VAL A 44 -1.18 -11.79 3.95
N VAL A 45 -2.35 -12.34 3.62
CA VAL A 45 -2.50 -13.44 2.66
C VAL A 45 -2.88 -12.88 1.29
N LEU A 46 -2.16 -13.31 0.25
CA LEU A 46 -2.49 -13.00 -1.13
C LEU A 46 -3.59 -13.94 -1.63
N THR A 47 -4.83 -13.46 -1.66
CA THR A 47 -5.98 -14.26 -2.07
C THR A 47 -6.10 -14.37 -3.59
N GLY A 48 -5.58 -13.38 -4.32
CA GLY A 48 -5.60 -13.39 -5.78
C GLY A 48 -4.71 -12.32 -6.40
N ILE A 49 -4.46 -12.48 -7.70
CA ILE A 49 -3.82 -11.46 -8.53
C ILE A 49 -4.74 -11.21 -9.74
N ALA A 50 -5.13 -9.96 -9.93
CA ALA A 50 -5.87 -9.51 -11.11
C ALA A 50 -4.95 -8.77 -12.07
N PHE A 51 -5.10 -9.03 -13.38
CA PHE A 51 -4.35 -8.36 -14.43
C PHE A 51 -5.31 -7.58 -15.33
N ILE A 52 -5.10 -6.27 -15.45
CA ILE A 52 -5.77 -5.48 -16.47
C ILE A 52 -5.01 -5.71 -17.77
N THR A 53 -5.50 -6.61 -18.63
CA THR A 53 -4.76 -7.01 -19.85
C THR A 53 -5.08 -6.14 -21.07
N VAL A 54 -6.16 -5.35 -21.01
CA VAL A 54 -6.63 -4.51 -22.11
C VAL A 54 -6.68 -3.06 -21.67
N ARG A 55 -5.89 -2.19 -22.34
CA ARG A 55 -5.79 -0.75 -22.01
C ARG A 55 -7.13 -0.01 -21.96
N LYS A 56 -8.14 -0.43 -22.71
CA LYS A 56 -9.46 0.21 -22.73
C LYS A 56 -10.31 -0.10 -21.49
N VAL A 57 -9.98 -1.15 -20.74
CA VAL A 57 -10.74 -1.59 -19.56
C VAL A 57 -10.55 -0.63 -18.38
N TYR A 58 -9.34 -0.10 -18.21
CA TYR A 58 -9.04 0.98 -17.27
C TYR A 58 -8.18 2.03 -17.97
N PRO A 59 -8.73 3.22 -18.25
CA PRO A 59 -8.04 4.21 -19.07
C PRO A 59 -6.81 4.79 -18.35
N ARG A 60 -5.86 5.30 -19.15
CA ARG A 60 -4.63 5.93 -18.64
C ARG A 60 -4.99 7.03 -17.62
N PRO A 61 -4.24 7.16 -16.51
CA PRO A 61 -4.38 8.29 -15.59
C PRO A 61 -4.22 9.63 -16.30
N SER A 62 -4.89 10.65 -15.78
CA SER A 62 -4.59 12.03 -16.13
C SER A 62 -3.19 12.33 -15.62
N VAL A 63 -2.25 12.57 -16.54
CA VAL A 63 -0.87 12.88 -16.21
C VAL A 63 -0.61 14.37 -16.40
N PHE A 64 0.04 14.96 -15.41
CA PHE A 64 0.53 16.33 -15.43
C PHE A 64 2.03 16.30 -15.69
N GLN A 65 2.52 17.34 -16.36
CA GLN A 65 3.96 17.52 -16.59
C GLN A 65 4.49 18.60 -15.66
N VAL A 66 5.64 18.33 -15.09
CA VAL A 66 6.38 19.28 -14.27
C VAL A 66 7.84 19.24 -14.65
N SER A 67 8.45 20.43 -14.65
CA SER A 67 9.85 20.58 -15.02
C SER A 67 10.70 19.96 -13.92
N LYS A 68 11.78 19.29 -14.29
CA LYS A 68 12.73 18.69 -13.34
C LYS A 68 13.28 19.67 -12.31
N LYS A 69 13.33 20.98 -12.64
CA LYS A 69 13.83 22.04 -11.74
C LYS A 69 12.78 22.50 -10.74
N ASP A 70 11.50 22.45 -11.12
CA ASP A 70 10.36 22.84 -10.30
C ASP A 70 9.79 21.67 -9.50
N PHE A 71 10.22 20.45 -9.80
CA PHE A 71 10.11 19.28 -8.93
C PHE A 71 11.06 19.46 -7.74
N LEU A 72 10.73 20.44 -6.89
CA LEU A 72 11.45 20.85 -5.70
C LEU A 72 11.87 19.62 -4.90
N LYS A 73 13.19 19.41 -4.79
CA LYS A 73 14.00 18.98 -3.64
C LYS A 73 13.27 18.36 -2.42
N SER A 74 12.22 17.57 -2.60
CA SER A 74 11.51 16.89 -1.55
C SER A 74 12.12 15.51 -1.42
N HIS A 75 13.23 15.52 -0.69
CA HIS A 75 13.71 14.42 0.13
C HIS A 75 14.16 13.15 -0.59
N LEU A 76 15.18 12.54 0.02
CA LEU A 76 16.02 11.47 -0.51
C LEU A 76 15.25 10.24 -1.04
N LEU A 77 13.93 10.14 -0.83
CA LEU A 77 12.89 9.21 -1.30
C LEU A 77 12.74 9.01 -2.83
N THR A 78 13.65 9.53 -3.63
CA THR A 78 13.57 9.46 -5.09
C THR A 78 14.79 8.83 -5.75
N GLU A 79 16.00 9.03 -5.24
CA GLU A 79 17.18 8.85 -6.09
C GLU A 79 17.46 7.42 -6.55
N LYS A 80 17.60 6.41 -5.68
CA LYS A 80 18.21 5.13 -6.14
C LYS A 80 17.41 4.37 -7.22
N TYR A 81 16.07 4.34 -7.15
CA TYR A 81 15.24 3.60 -8.12
C TYR A 81 14.72 4.48 -9.26
N ILE A 82 14.65 5.80 -9.08
CA ILE A 82 14.40 6.73 -10.19
C ILE A 82 15.67 6.90 -11.03
N ILE A 83 16.88 6.83 -10.44
CA ILE A 83 18.17 6.92 -11.16
C ILE A 83 18.29 5.87 -12.27
N ASP A 84 17.84 4.63 -12.05
CA ASP A 84 17.89 3.61 -13.11
C ASP A 84 16.92 3.91 -14.28
N ASP A 85 15.86 4.70 -14.03
CA ASP A 85 14.94 5.25 -15.04
C ASP A 85 15.40 6.63 -15.58
N GLN A 86 16.28 7.36 -14.88
CA GLN A 86 16.83 8.67 -15.25
C GLN A 86 17.74 8.62 -16.48
N LEU A 87 18.34 7.47 -16.80
CA LEU A 87 19.22 7.34 -17.97
C LEU A 87 18.46 7.29 -19.31
N ARG A 88 17.11 7.36 -19.31
CA ARG A 88 16.30 7.14 -20.52
C ARG A 88 15.34 8.26 -20.93
N THR A 89 15.00 9.24 -20.08
CA THR A 89 13.95 10.23 -20.40
C THR A 89 14.32 11.64 -19.92
N GLY A 90 14.11 12.65 -20.77
CA GLY A 90 14.56 14.05 -20.61
C GLY A 90 13.98 14.86 -19.44
N ASP A 91 13.97 16.19 -19.57
CA ASP A 91 13.80 17.17 -18.47
C ASP A 91 12.39 17.28 -17.82
N TRP A 92 11.45 16.40 -18.18
CA TRP A 92 10.06 16.44 -17.71
C TRP A 92 9.61 15.07 -17.19
N ARG A 93 8.79 15.08 -16.14
CA ARG A 93 8.16 13.87 -15.57
C ARG A 93 6.65 13.97 -15.65
N ASP A 94 6.02 12.90 -16.13
CA ASP A 94 4.57 12.69 -16.06
C ASP A 94 4.21 12.15 -14.66
N PHE A 95 3.29 12.79 -13.94
CA PHE A 95 2.77 12.31 -12.66
C PHE A 95 1.24 12.38 -12.59
N SER A 96 0.62 11.56 -11.74
CA SER A 96 -0.81 11.60 -11.42
C SER A 96 -1.05 12.07 -10.00
N ILE A 97 -2.24 12.60 -9.71
CA ILE A 97 -2.64 12.96 -8.34
C ILE A 97 -3.13 11.69 -7.64
N ALA A 98 -2.46 11.29 -6.55
CA ALA A 98 -2.68 10.03 -5.87
C ALA A 98 -4.13 9.87 -5.39
N SER A 99 -4.70 10.90 -4.76
CA SER A 99 -6.07 10.88 -4.24
C SER A 99 -7.12 10.70 -5.33
N LYS A 100 -6.97 11.45 -6.44
CA LYS A 100 -7.85 11.33 -7.61
C LYS A 100 -7.73 9.96 -8.29
N GLU A 101 -6.51 9.42 -8.34
CA GLU A 101 -6.28 8.11 -8.95
C GLU A 101 -6.87 6.98 -8.10
N LEU A 102 -6.66 7.02 -6.78
CA LEU A 102 -7.25 6.03 -5.87
C LEU A 102 -8.77 6.07 -5.95
N GLN A 103 -9.37 7.26 -5.89
CA GLN A 103 -10.82 7.43 -6.06
C GLN A 103 -11.31 6.82 -7.38
N ARG A 104 -10.66 7.17 -8.49
CA ARG A 104 -11.02 6.70 -9.83
C ARG A 104 -10.92 5.18 -9.94
N PHE A 105 -9.84 4.60 -9.41
CA PHE A 105 -9.65 3.15 -9.41
C PHE A 105 -10.69 2.45 -8.55
N SER A 106 -10.98 2.97 -7.36
CA SER A 106 -11.98 2.42 -6.44
C SER A 106 -13.40 2.44 -6.99
N GLU A 107 -13.77 3.50 -7.72
CA GLU A 107 -15.03 3.58 -8.44
C GLU A 107 -15.11 2.54 -9.56
N TRP A 108 -14.07 2.44 -10.39
CA TRP A 108 -13.97 1.41 -11.42
C TRP A 108 -14.04 0.00 -10.83
N PHE A 109 -13.29 -0.27 -9.77
CA PHE A 109 -13.20 -1.56 -9.11
C PHE A 109 -14.57 -1.97 -8.55
N ARG A 110 -15.30 -1.04 -7.93
CA ARG A 110 -16.68 -1.27 -7.44
C ARG A 110 -17.65 -1.57 -8.57
N ASN A 111 -17.55 -0.85 -9.69
CA ASN A 111 -18.40 -1.08 -10.87
C ASN A 111 -18.11 -2.42 -11.55
N ASN A 112 -16.99 -3.08 -11.22
CA ASN A 112 -16.59 -4.39 -11.74
C ASN A 112 -16.53 -5.46 -10.65
N LYS A 113 -17.17 -5.24 -9.49
CA LYS A 113 -17.06 -6.10 -8.31
C LYS A 113 -17.34 -7.59 -8.60
N ASP A 114 -18.31 -7.88 -9.47
CA ASP A 114 -18.74 -9.25 -9.81
C ASP A 114 -17.59 -10.10 -10.38
N GLN A 115 -16.56 -9.47 -10.96
CA GLN A 115 -15.36 -10.15 -11.46
C GLN A 115 -14.42 -10.61 -10.33
N PHE A 116 -14.53 -10.00 -9.15
CA PHE A 116 -13.63 -10.19 -8.02
C PHE A 116 -14.32 -10.85 -6.81
N GLU A 117 -15.65 -10.88 -6.76
CA GLU A 117 -16.43 -11.40 -5.62
C GLU A 117 -16.02 -12.81 -5.19
N ARG A 118 -15.60 -13.67 -6.12
CA ARG A 118 -15.15 -15.05 -5.83
C ARG A 118 -13.80 -15.14 -5.12
N LEU A 119 -13.01 -14.06 -5.13
CA LEU A 119 -11.64 -14.06 -4.62
C LEU A 119 -11.57 -13.79 -3.11
N ASN A 120 -12.71 -13.61 -2.41
CA ASN A 120 -12.81 -13.50 -0.94
C ASN A 120 -11.65 -12.70 -0.30
N TYR A 121 -11.45 -11.46 -0.77
CA TYR A 121 -10.39 -10.56 -0.32
C TYR A 121 -10.92 -9.54 0.69
N ASP A 122 -10.10 -9.15 1.66
CA ASP A 122 -10.48 -8.15 2.66
C ASP A 122 -10.23 -6.71 2.20
N PHE A 123 -9.20 -6.52 1.37
CA PHE A 123 -8.82 -5.25 0.75
C PHE A 123 -8.07 -5.50 -0.56
N PHE A 124 -8.01 -4.49 -1.42
CA PHE A 124 -7.21 -4.53 -2.65
C PHE A 124 -5.93 -3.69 -2.56
N LEU A 125 -4.92 -4.08 -3.33
CA LEU A 125 -3.73 -3.29 -3.60
C LEU A 125 -3.68 -3.01 -5.10
N TYR A 126 -3.71 -1.75 -5.49
CA TYR A 126 -3.51 -1.33 -6.88
C TYR A 126 -2.04 -0.94 -7.11
N SER A 127 -1.35 -1.72 -7.93
CA SER A 127 0.03 -1.46 -8.34
C SER A 127 0.04 -0.44 -9.47
N PHE A 128 0.43 0.79 -9.14
CA PHE A 128 0.32 1.94 -10.03
C PHE A 128 1.64 2.22 -10.77
N PRO A 129 1.64 2.30 -12.12
CA PRO A 129 2.86 2.36 -12.90
C PRO A 129 3.45 3.76 -13.12
N TRP A 130 2.86 4.81 -12.52
CA TRP A 130 3.26 6.20 -12.73
C TRP A 130 3.69 6.86 -11.43
N TYR A 131 4.48 7.92 -11.54
CA TYR A 131 4.74 8.81 -10.42
C TYR A 131 3.42 9.37 -9.88
N MET A 132 3.32 9.47 -8.56
CA MET A 132 2.16 10.01 -7.88
C MET A 132 2.58 11.24 -7.08
N ALA A 133 1.69 12.22 -7.02
CA ALA A 133 1.85 13.38 -6.18
C ALA A 133 0.62 13.62 -5.32
N ASP A 134 0.78 14.44 -4.28
CA ASP A 134 -0.34 14.93 -3.48
C ASP A 134 -1.21 15.92 -4.27
N ASP A 135 -2.31 16.36 -3.63
CA ASP A 135 -3.24 17.33 -4.19
C ASP A 135 -2.91 18.77 -3.78
N ALA A 136 -1.68 19.03 -3.33
CA ALA A 136 -1.26 20.33 -2.85
C ALA A 136 -1.46 21.44 -3.91
N THR A 137 -1.91 22.59 -3.42
CA THR A 137 -2.11 23.82 -4.21
C THR A 137 -1.18 24.92 -3.70
N PRO A 138 -0.47 25.66 -4.57
CA PRO A 138 -0.53 25.65 -6.04
C PRO A 138 0.22 24.48 -6.71
N ASP A 139 -0.06 24.21 -7.99
CA ASP A 139 0.50 23.09 -8.78
C ASP A 139 2.04 22.96 -8.75
N VAL A 140 2.75 24.05 -8.44
CA VAL A 140 4.21 24.13 -8.34
C VAL A 140 4.80 23.61 -7.01
N GLN A 141 3.96 23.23 -6.04
CA GLN A 141 4.39 22.76 -4.71
C GLN A 141 4.01 21.29 -4.43
N LYS A 142 3.66 20.52 -5.45
CA LYS A 142 3.24 19.14 -5.28
C LYS A 142 4.36 18.23 -4.79
N HIS A 143 4.08 17.45 -3.75
CA HIS A 143 5.02 16.48 -3.20
C HIS A 143 4.79 15.09 -3.77
N LEU A 144 5.88 14.35 -3.97
CA LEU A 144 5.78 12.95 -4.39
C LEU A 144 5.15 12.09 -3.29
N VAL A 145 4.22 11.25 -3.71
CA VAL A 145 3.54 10.27 -2.86
C VAL A 145 3.91 8.88 -3.34
N MET A 146 4.32 8.02 -2.41
CA MET A 146 4.69 6.63 -2.73
C MET A 146 3.50 5.69 -2.69
N SER A 147 2.53 6.04 -1.87
CA SER A 147 1.36 5.22 -1.61
C SER A 147 0.25 6.04 -0.97
N LEU A 148 -0.96 5.55 -1.10
CA LEU A 148 -2.14 6.12 -0.46
C LEU A 148 -3.13 5.01 -0.17
N SER A 149 -3.75 5.04 1.00
CA SER A 149 -4.82 4.12 1.38
C SER A 149 -6.13 4.88 1.48
N GLU A 150 -7.22 4.15 1.28
CA GLU A 150 -8.56 4.65 1.55
C GLU A 150 -9.34 3.66 2.39
N ARG A 151 -10.12 4.24 3.31
CA ARG A 151 -11.06 3.54 4.19
C ARG A 151 -10.34 2.57 5.15
N LYS A 152 -11.05 2.14 6.18
CA LYS A 152 -10.53 1.15 7.14
C LYS A 152 -10.92 -0.25 6.70
N LEU A 153 -10.23 -1.27 7.20
CA LEU A 153 -10.65 -2.67 7.03
C LEU A 153 -12.10 -2.84 7.47
N CYS A 154 -12.77 -3.84 6.88
CA CYS A 154 -14.16 -4.17 7.15
C CYS A 154 -15.16 -3.04 6.85
N THR A 155 -14.76 -2.08 6.01
CA THR A 155 -15.67 -1.16 5.34
C THR A 155 -15.90 -1.60 3.89
N VAL A 156 -16.68 -0.84 3.12
CA VAL A 156 -16.93 -1.16 1.71
C VAL A 156 -15.68 -0.85 0.88
N ASN A 157 -15.07 -1.86 0.26
CA ASN A 157 -13.91 -1.74 -0.65
C ASN A 157 -12.72 -0.95 -0.06
N PRO A 158 -12.15 -1.35 1.09
CA PRO A 158 -10.89 -0.81 1.53
C PRO A 158 -9.82 -1.15 0.50
N GLY A 159 -8.91 -0.21 0.28
CA GLY A 159 -7.92 -0.37 -0.74
C GLY A 159 -6.76 0.57 -0.58
N LEU A 160 -5.68 0.23 -1.26
CA LEU A 160 -4.50 1.05 -1.27
C LEU A 160 -3.88 1.09 -2.66
N LEU A 161 -3.35 2.25 -3.00
CA LEU A 161 -2.60 2.58 -4.20
C LEU A 161 -1.13 2.62 -3.83
N VAL A 162 -0.28 1.89 -4.54
CA VAL A 162 1.18 1.96 -4.34
C VAL A 162 1.87 2.14 -5.68
N ASN A 163 2.76 3.11 -5.75
CA ASN A 163 3.61 3.31 -6.92
C ASN A 163 4.59 2.14 -7.05
N ASN A 164 4.53 1.42 -8.16
CA ASN A 164 5.34 0.24 -8.38
C ASN A 164 6.84 0.52 -8.61
N LEU A 165 7.21 1.80 -8.81
CA LEU A 165 8.58 2.25 -9.06
C LEU A 165 9.42 2.24 -7.78
N ILE A 166 8.79 2.15 -6.60
CA ILE A 166 9.46 2.17 -5.30
C ILE A 166 10.13 0.83 -4.95
N GLY A 167 9.91 -0.20 -5.76
CA GLY A 167 10.39 -1.56 -5.53
C GLY A 167 9.39 -2.43 -4.76
N ASP A 168 9.72 -3.71 -4.65
CA ASP A 168 8.83 -4.73 -4.08
C ASP A 168 8.95 -4.84 -2.55
N GLU A 169 9.98 -4.25 -1.96
CA GLU A 169 10.36 -4.36 -0.55
C GLU A 169 10.38 -2.98 0.15
N HIS A 170 9.48 -2.10 -0.27
CA HIS A 170 9.44 -0.73 0.24
C HIS A 170 8.56 -0.62 1.50
N PRO A 171 8.97 0.10 2.56
CA PRO A 171 8.18 0.25 3.79
C PRO A 171 6.78 0.87 3.61
N ALA A 172 6.52 1.49 2.47
CA ALA A 172 5.20 2.01 2.10
C ALA A 172 4.11 0.92 2.19
N TYR A 173 4.40 -0.33 1.78
CA TYR A 173 3.40 -1.40 1.80
C TYR A 173 2.85 -1.67 3.22
N PRO A 174 3.67 -2.04 4.22
CA PRO A 174 3.16 -2.26 5.57
C PRO A 174 2.64 -0.97 6.23
N VAL A 175 3.18 0.20 5.91
CA VAL A 175 2.67 1.47 6.45
C VAL A 175 1.24 1.74 5.98
N GLU A 176 0.94 1.56 4.69
CA GLU A 176 -0.44 1.71 4.19
C GLU A 176 -1.41 0.69 4.78
N ILE A 177 -0.96 -0.55 4.96
CA ILE A 177 -1.80 -1.58 5.57
C ILE A 177 -2.08 -1.23 7.04
N SER A 178 -1.13 -0.62 7.76
CA SER A 178 -1.37 -0.06 9.09
C SER A 178 -2.46 1.03 9.09
N TYR A 179 -2.55 1.85 8.05
CA TYR A 179 -3.66 2.82 7.91
C TYR A 179 -5.01 2.13 7.73
N LEU A 180 -5.08 1.05 6.95
CA LEU A 180 -6.30 0.24 6.83
C LEU A 180 -6.70 -0.37 8.19
N LEU A 181 -5.73 -0.77 9.00
CA LEU A 181 -5.94 -1.23 10.38
C LEU A 181 -6.39 -0.11 11.32
N GLY A 182 -6.37 1.16 10.89
CA GLY A 182 -6.84 2.30 11.65
C GLY A 182 -5.74 3.02 12.44
N VAL A 183 -4.47 2.75 12.16
CA VAL A 183 -3.37 3.62 12.63
C VAL A 183 -3.56 4.99 11.96
N THR A 184 -3.33 6.08 12.67
CA THR A 184 -3.47 7.44 12.10
C THR A 184 -2.13 7.95 11.59
N HIS A 185 -2.18 8.74 10.50
CA HIS A 185 -0.98 9.38 9.96
C HIS A 185 -0.35 10.27 11.04
N PRO A 186 0.98 10.27 11.19
CA PRO A 186 1.62 11.12 12.18
C PRO A 186 1.30 12.59 11.96
N GLN A 187 1.33 13.09 10.71
CA GLN A 187 1.01 14.50 10.40
C GLN A 187 -0.35 14.98 10.93
N ASP A 188 -1.29 14.08 11.18
CA ASP A 188 -2.59 14.39 11.81
C ASP A 188 -2.48 14.52 13.34
N ARG A 189 -1.26 14.53 13.87
CA ARG A 189 -0.92 14.58 15.29
C ARG A 189 0.04 15.74 15.55
N HIS A 190 -0.08 16.30 16.75
CA HIS A 190 0.78 17.39 17.20
C HIS A 190 2.26 17.01 17.41
N ASP A 191 2.63 15.71 17.34
CA ASP A 191 3.97 15.17 17.63
C ASP A 191 4.77 14.74 16.39
N SER A 192 4.31 15.07 15.17
CA SER A 192 4.80 14.40 13.95
C SER A 192 5.67 15.23 13.02
N HIS A 193 6.94 14.87 12.97
CA HIS A 193 7.87 15.33 11.93
C HIS A 193 8.49 14.17 11.12
N TYR A 194 7.97 12.95 11.24
CA TYR A 194 8.72 11.72 10.93
C TYR A 194 8.56 11.15 9.50
N PHE A 195 7.45 11.43 8.81
CA PHE A 195 7.09 10.73 7.56
C PHE A 195 7.26 11.55 6.29
N THR A 196 7.61 12.84 6.43
CA THR A 196 7.69 13.79 5.31
C THR A 196 9.06 13.84 4.64
N SER A 197 10.06 13.03 5.05
CA SER A 197 11.45 13.33 4.67
C SER A 197 12.44 12.20 4.39
N ASN A 198 12.14 10.90 4.59
CA ASN A 198 13.20 9.86 4.48
C ASN A 198 12.78 8.54 3.82
N PHE A 199 13.66 8.03 2.94
CA PHE A 199 13.54 6.75 2.20
C PHE A 199 13.60 5.52 3.09
N LYS A 200 14.10 5.76 4.29
CA LYS A 200 14.36 4.75 5.28
C LYS A 200 13.36 4.97 6.38
N PHE A 201 12.67 3.89 6.70
CA PHE A 201 12.07 3.70 7.99
C PHE A 201 13.21 3.65 9.00
N LEU A 202 13.63 4.81 9.53
CA LEU A 202 14.66 4.89 10.56
C LEU A 202 14.25 3.96 11.70
N TYR A 203 15.19 3.26 12.33
CA TYR A 203 14.87 2.25 13.35
C TYR A 203 13.96 2.81 14.45
N ASP A 204 14.23 4.02 14.95
CA ASP A 204 13.40 4.65 15.97
C ASP A 204 11.97 4.97 15.47
N VAL A 205 11.84 5.35 14.20
CA VAL A 205 10.54 5.57 13.53
C VAL A 205 9.83 4.23 13.32
N LYS A 206 10.59 3.17 13.03
CA LYS A 206 10.07 1.80 12.92
C LYS A 206 9.47 1.33 14.21
N ASP A 207 10.21 1.44 15.30
CA ASP A 207 9.78 0.99 16.60
C ASP A 207 8.55 1.77 17.08
N ASP A 208 8.52 3.10 16.95
CA ASP A 208 7.32 3.89 17.28
C ASP A 208 6.10 3.46 16.45
N TRP A 209 6.26 3.27 15.15
CA TRP A 209 5.18 2.84 14.27
C TRP A 209 4.64 1.45 14.63
N GLN A 210 5.55 0.52 14.92
CA GLN A 210 5.21 -0.83 15.34
C GLN A 210 4.44 -0.80 16.67
N GLN A 211 4.90 -0.05 17.67
CA GLN A 211 4.20 0.09 18.95
C GLN A 211 2.79 0.69 18.78
N ARG A 212 2.63 1.65 17.88
CA ARG A 212 1.31 2.23 17.57
C ARG A 212 0.41 1.25 16.86
N THR A 213 0.94 0.52 15.88
CA THR A 213 0.22 -0.55 15.20
C THR A 213 -0.29 -1.57 16.22
N ILE A 214 0.55 -2.00 17.17
CA ILE A 214 0.18 -2.92 18.25
C ILE A 214 -0.98 -2.36 19.09
N ARG A 215 -0.90 -1.10 19.54
CA ARG A 215 -1.97 -0.46 20.34
C ARG A 215 -3.30 -0.43 19.59
N VAL A 216 -3.27 -0.06 18.31
CA VAL A 216 -4.47 0.01 17.47
C VAL A 216 -5.05 -1.38 17.23
N LEU A 217 -4.22 -2.38 16.94
CA LEU A 217 -4.65 -3.77 16.84
C LEU A 217 -5.41 -4.22 18.07
N PHE A 218 -4.82 -4.07 19.27
CA PHE A 218 -5.48 -4.50 20.51
C PHE A 218 -6.82 -3.79 20.74
N ASN A 219 -6.88 -2.48 20.53
CA ASN A 219 -8.11 -1.72 20.75
C ASN A 219 -9.20 -2.10 19.74
N ASN A 220 -8.86 -2.21 18.46
CA ASN A 220 -9.81 -2.52 17.41
C ASN A 220 -10.29 -3.97 17.46
N SER A 221 -9.41 -4.93 17.79
CA SER A 221 -9.78 -6.33 18.02
C SER A 221 -10.77 -6.48 19.18
N LYS A 222 -10.57 -5.74 20.29
CA LYS A 222 -11.50 -5.76 21.43
C LYS A 222 -12.89 -5.21 21.11
N ASN A 223 -12.97 -4.32 20.13
CA ASN A 223 -14.22 -3.66 19.73
C ASN A 223 -14.86 -4.31 18.49
N ASP A 224 -14.42 -5.52 18.11
CA ASP A 224 -14.90 -6.25 16.93
C ASP A 224 -14.83 -5.43 15.61
N ALA A 225 -13.89 -4.48 15.53
CA ALA A 225 -13.71 -3.64 14.35
C ALA A 225 -13.14 -4.42 13.14
N TYR A 226 -12.73 -5.67 13.36
CA TYR A 226 -12.15 -6.56 12.37
C TYR A 226 -13.08 -7.75 12.05
N PHE A 227 -14.39 -7.61 12.21
CA PHE A 227 -15.37 -8.70 12.01
C PHE A 227 -15.30 -9.40 10.64
N CYS A 228 -14.74 -8.76 9.61
CA CYS A 228 -14.66 -9.31 8.26
C CYS A 228 -13.43 -10.20 8.01
N ILE A 229 -12.36 -10.08 8.80
CA ILE A 229 -11.16 -10.89 8.61
C ILE A 229 -11.36 -12.24 9.31
N LYS A 230 -10.85 -13.31 8.70
CA LYS A 230 -10.87 -14.64 9.32
C LYS A 230 -9.91 -14.65 10.52
N ASN A 231 -10.45 -14.65 11.73
CA ASN A 231 -9.68 -15.00 12.92
C ASN A 231 -9.43 -16.51 12.90
N THR A 232 -8.25 -16.93 12.46
CA THR A 232 -7.70 -18.21 12.91
C THR A 232 -7.18 -17.98 14.31
N ALA A 233 -8.05 -18.10 15.32
CA ALA A 233 -7.56 -18.38 16.65
C ALA A 233 -6.74 -19.69 16.54
N PRO A 234 -5.57 -19.81 17.18
CA PRO A 234 -5.06 -21.14 17.43
C PRO A 234 -6.15 -21.89 18.18
N ASP A 235 -6.62 -23.02 17.64
CA ASP A 235 -7.38 -24.00 18.41
C ASP A 235 -6.49 -24.41 19.59
N TYR A 236 -6.68 -23.76 20.72
CA TYR A 236 -6.34 -24.33 22.00
C TYR A 236 -7.48 -25.29 22.32
N ASP A 237 -7.50 -26.41 21.60
CA ASP A 237 -8.19 -27.59 22.11
C ASP A 237 -7.57 -27.90 23.47
N GLU A 238 -8.46 -27.99 24.43
CA GLU A 238 -8.27 -28.31 25.83
C GLU A 238 -7.21 -29.42 25.99
N TYR A 239 -6.03 -29.05 26.50
CA TYR A 239 -5.31 -29.99 27.35
C TYR A 239 -6.11 -30.08 28.65
N GLU A 240 -7.17 -30.89 28.63
CA GLU A 240 -7.69 -31.48 29.86
C GLU A 240 -6.54 -32.28 30.48
N ASP A 241 -6.10 -31.80 31.64
CA ASP A 241 -5.42 -32.58 32.66
C ASP A 241 -6.18 -33.89 32.88
N ASN A 242 -5.70 -34.95 32.24
CA ASN A 242 -5.99 -36.31 32.64
C ASN A 242 -4.64 -37.02 32.78
N ASN A 243 -4.08 -36.97 33.99
CA ASN A 243 -3.44 -38.12 34.61
C ASN A 243 -3.31 -37.89 36.13
N VAL A 244 -4.30 -38.45 36.82
CA VAL A 244 -4.15 -39.18 38.08
C VAL A 244 -3.02 -40.21 37.96
#